data_AF-A0A9D4HK48-F1
#
_entry.id   AF-A0A9D4HK48-F1
#
_cell.length_a   1.000
_cell.length_b   1.000
_cell.length_c   1.000
_cell.angle_alpha   90.00
_cell.angle_beta   90.00
_cell.angle_gamma   90.00
#
_symmetry.space_group_name_H-M   'P 1'
#
loop_
_entity.id
_entity.type
_entity.pdbx_description
1 polymer ?
#
loop_
_entity_poly.entity_id
_entity_poly.type
_entity_poly.pdbx_seq_one_letter_code
_entity_poly.pdbx_strand_id
1 'polypeptide(L)'
;MVRDGYSSGGFLLLPISADAREFVVASYEFLIIALEDSTLIDIQLRTSAGPVMIGGKSYSSGQNVSLKMSRMQTYLVQHENDLTGTHITSSKPVSVVSGVACAFVPRDRYFCGFLVEQMLPVSFWQREYVCAKLKSKGTNRLRILSSVDGTSVNIGATHIQLNKGEFYEYVNSNDVATPIESNYPVLVLQYAEGDKRLRDPSMITIPSLNGQEAEYFYETATPLRYHYVSITIRTDQANGLNIDGSTVSRSDELKTTINTTEVQR
;
A
#
# COMPACT_ATOMS: atom_id res chain seq x y z
N MET A 1 -4.87 -12.36 -6.78
CA MET A 1 -4.18 -13.12 -5.71
C MET A 1 -2.85 -13.64 -6.25
N VAL A 2 -1.76 -13.49 -5.50
CA VAL A 2 -0.42 -14.02 -5.82
C VAL A 2 -0.07 -15.09 -4.78
N ARG A 3 0.54 -16.21 -5.19
CA ARG A 3 0.90 -17.32 -4.28
C ARG A 3 2.37 -17.70 -4.46
N ASP A 4 3.07 -17.95 -3.35
CA ASP A 4 4.46 -18.42 -3.34
C ASP A 4 4.61 -19.79 -2.64
N GLY A 5 3.69 -20.72 -2.90
CA GLY A 5 3.72 -22.09 -2.34
C GLY A 5 3.42 -22.21 -0.83
N TYR A 6 3.74 -21.20 -0.03
CA TYR A 6 3.57 -21.16 1.44
C TYR A 6 2.67 -20.01 1.91
N SER A 7 2.61 -18.90 1.16
CA SER A 7 1.80 -17.72 1.47
C SER A 7 0.97 -17.28 0.27
N SER A 8 -0.08 -16.50 0.53
CA SER A 8 -0.87 -15.83 -0.50
C SER A 8 -1.00 -14.35 -0.19
N GLY A 9 -0.65 -13.50 -1.15
CA GLY A 9 -0.87 -12.06 -1.11
C GLY A 9 -1.99 -11.62 -2.06
N GLY A 10 -2.55 -10.45 -1.79
CA GLY A 10 -3.48 -9.78 -2.68
C GLY A 10 -3.29 -8.28 -2.51
N PHE A 11 -3.53 -7.55 -3.60
CA PHE A 11 -3.50 -6.10 -3.61
C PHE A 11 -4.67 -5.58 -4.42
N LEU A 12 -5.05 -4.33 -4.18
CA LEU A 12 -6.09 -3.68 -4.94
C LEU A 12 -5.58 -3.34 -6.34
N LEU A 13 -6.19 -3.93 -7.37
CA LEU A 13 -5.94 -3.55 -8.75
C LEU A 13 -6.71 -2.27 -9.06
N LEU A 14 -5.98 -1.19 -9.32
CA LEU A 14 -6.58 0.09 -9.67
C LEU A 14 -6.42 0.36 -11.17
N PRO A 15 -7.45 0.88 -11.85
CA PRO A 15 -7.32 1.36 -13.22
C PRO A 15 -6.19 2.37 -13.31
N ILE A 16 -5.22 2.12 -14.18
CA ILE A 16 -4.11 3.03 -14.40
C ILE A 16 -4.60 4.13 -15.33
N SER A 17 -4.66 5.36 -14.82
CA SER A 17 -5.05 6.54 -15.57
C SER A 17 -3.93 7.02 -16.51
N ALA A 18 -4.29 7.83 -17.51
CA ALA A 18 -3.33 8.35 -18.50
C ALA A 18 -2.26 9.31 -17.92
N ASP A 19 -2.45 9.77 -16.68
CA ASP A 19 -1.53 10.62 -15.92
C ASP A 19 -0.63 9.84 -14.94
N ALA A 20 -0.78 8.51 -14.84
CA ALA A 20 -0.01 7.67 -13.94
C ALA A 20 1.47 7.53 -14.38
N ARG A 21 2.26 8.57 -14.08
CA ARG A 21 3.64 8.73 -14.56
C ARG A 21 4.68 8.96 -13.47
N GLU A 22 4.23 9.20 -12.24
CA GLU A 22 5.08 9.46 -11.07
C GLU A 22 4.67 8.56 -9.91
N PHE A 23 5.62 7.83 -9.33
CA PHE A 23 5.37 6.86 -8.27
C PHE A 23 6.49 6.91 -7.22
N VAL A 24 6.17 6.44 -6.01
CA VAL A 24 7.14 6.23 -4.93
C VAL A 24 7.03 4.80 -4.46
N VAL A 25 8.17 4.09 -4.40
CA VAL A 25 8.27 2.71 -3.92
C VAL A 25 8.14 2.68 -2.39
N ALA A 26 7.57 1.59 -1.84
CA ALA A 26 7.34 1.46 -0.41
C ALA A 26 7.78 0.11 0.20
N SER A 27 8.69 -0.59 -0.49
CA SER A 27 9.21 -1.89 -0.07
C SER A 27 10.61 -2.16 -0.63
N TYR A 28 11.05 -3.41 -0.57
CA TYR A 28 12.40 -3.88 -0.90
C TYR A 28 12.56 -4.20 -2.39
N GLU A 29 11.45 -4.45 -3.08
CA GLU A 29 11.40 -4.78 -4.49
C GLU A 29 10.32 -3.94 -5.18
N PHE A 30 10.51 -3.69 -6.46
CA PHE A 30 9.49 -3.09 -7.30
C PHE A 30 9.57 -3.57 -8.75
N LEU A 31 8.39 -3.70 -9.35
CA LEU A 31 8.18 -4.06 -10.75
C LEU A 31 7.58 -2.86 -11.48
N ILE A 32 8.19 -2.46 -12.59
CA ILE A 32 7.66 -1.44 -13.50
C ILE A 32 7.12 -2.15 -14.74
N ILE A 33 5.93 -1.77 -15.20
CA ILE A 33 5.30 -2.26 -16.43
C ILE A 33 5.00 -1.06 -17.33
N ALA A 34 5.63 -1.01 -18.51
CA ALA A 34 5.35 0.06 -19.47
C ALA A 34 4.05 -0.23 -20.25
N LEU A 35 3.15 0.76 -20.33
CA LEU A 35 1.85 0.58 -21.03
C LEU A 35 1.91 0.98 -22.52
N GLU A 36 3.01 1.58 -22.93
CA GLU A 36 3.24 2.09 -24.27
C GLU A 36 4.69 1.89 -24.74
N ASP A 37 4.89 1.89 -26.04
CA ASP A 37 6.22 1.81 -26.64
C ASP A 37 7.04 3.08 -26.44
N SER A 38 8.36 2.92 -26.41
CA SER A 38 9.33 4.00 -26.22
C SER A 38 9.05 4.84 -24.96
N THR A 39 8.64 4.18 -23.88
CA THR A 39 8.46 4.80 -22.57
C THR A 39 9.84 5.01 -21.94
N LEU A 40 10.18 6.26 -21.63
CA LEU A 40 11.39 6.63 -20.91
C LEU A 40 11.06 6.69 -19.43
N ILE A 41 11.86 6.04 -18.60
CA ILE A 41 11.65 5.97 -17.15
C ILE A 41 12.94 6.43 -16.47
N ASP A 42 12.80 7.32 -15.51
CA ASP A 42 13.87 7.78 -14.63
C ASP A 42 13.56 7.35 -13.20
N ILE A 43 14.48 6.59 -12.63
CA ILE A 43 14.41 6.04 -11.28
C ILE A 43 15.46 6.75 -10.44
N GLN A 44 15.04 7.62 -9.52
CA GLN A 44 15.91 8.16 -8.48
C GLN A 44 15.89 7.19 -7.30
N LEU A 45 16.95 6.41 -7.18
CA LEU A 45 17.04 5.34 -6.19
C LEU A 45 17.14 5.89 -4.77
N ARG A 46 16.45 5.22 -3.85
CA ARG A 46 16.64 5.37 -2.41
C ARG A 46 16.78 3.98 -1.81
N THR A 47 17.78 3.81 -0.95
CA THR A 47 18.02 2.55 -0.24
C THR A 47 18.49 2.86 1.17
N SER A 48 18.07 2.05 2.14
CA SER A 48 18.50 2.21 3.53
C SER A 48 19.95 1.79 3.77
N ALA A 49 20.50 0.91 2.92
CA ALA A 49 21.89 0.44 3.04
C ALA A 49 22.37 -0.23 1.75
N GLY A 50 23.66 -0.15 1.45
CA GLY A 50 24.27 -0.82 0.30
C GLY A 50 23.84 -0.29 -1.06
N PRO A 51 24.58 -0.60 -2.14
CA PRO A 51 24.20 -0.21 -3.49
C PRO A 51 23.21 -1.21 -4.12
N VAL A 52 22.34 -0.69 -4.98
CA VAL A 52 21.40 -1.49 -5.78
C VAL A 52 22.05 -1.88 -7.11
N MET A 53 22.02 -3.16 -7.46
CA MET A 53 22.55 -3.65 -8.73
C MET A 53 21.44 -3.64 -9.80
N ILE A 54 21.63 -2.85 -10.85
CA ILE A 54 20.68 -2.73 -11.96
C ILE A 54 21.43 -2.86 -13.29
N GLY A 55 21.05 -3.85 -14.11
CA GLY A 55 21.69 -4.09 -15.40
C GLY A 55 23.21 -4.34 -15.32
N GLY A 56 23.69 -4.96 -14.24
CA GLY A 56 25.12 -5.21 -13.99
C GLY A 56 25.90 -3.99 -13.50
N LYS A 57 25.25 -2.85 -13.25
CA LYS A 57 25.86 -1.65 -12.67
C LYS A 57 25.40 -1.44 -11.23
N SER A 58 26.29 -0.88 -10.43
CA SER A 58 26.05 -0.56 -9.01
C SER A 58 25.60 0.89 -8.87
N TYR A 59 24.50 1.11 -8.14
CA TYR A 59 23.93 2.42 -7.89
C TYR A 59 23.72 2.66 -6.39
N SER A 60 24.28 3.75 -5.87
CA SER A 60 24.06 4.24 -4.52
C SER A 60 22.75 5.01 -4.38
N SER A 61 22.28 5.16 -3.15
CA SER A 61 21.15 6.04 -2.82
C SER A 61 21.35 7.45 -3.38
N GLY A 62 20.30 8.03 -3.96
CA GLY A 62 20.28 9.33 -4.63
C GLY A 62 20.69 9.31 -6.10
N GLN A 63 21.23 8.20 -6.63
CA GLN A 63 21.61 8.12 -8.04
C GLN A 63 20.40 7.81 -8.94
N ASN A 64 20.47 8.30 -10.18
CA ASN A 64 19.44 8.09 -11.18
C ASN A 64 19.78 6.92 -12.11
N VAL A 65 18.76 6.14 -12.46
CA VAL A 65 18.79 5.10 -13.49
C VAL A 65 17.75 5.42 -14.54
N SER A 66 18.17 5.48 -15.81
CA SER A 66 17.27 5.70 -16.93
C SER A 66 17.06 4.42 -17.71
N LEU A 67 15.80 4.09 -17.98
CA LEU A 67 15.38 2.93 -18.77
C LEU A 67 14.55 3.39 -19.97
N LYS A 68 14.67 2.66 -21.08
CA LYS A 68 13.75 2.77 -22.22
C LYS A 68 13.03 1.44 -22.37
N MET A 69 11.71 1.46 -22.25
CA MET A 69 10.88 0.26 -22.24
C MET A 69 9.85 0.29 -23.37
N SER A 70 9.62 -0.86 -23.98
CA SER A 70 8.54 -1.09 -24.94
C SER A 70 7.25 -1.48 -24.23
N ARG A 71 6.12 -1.43 -24.94
CA ARG A 71 4.81 -1.80 -24.41
C ARG A 71 4.84 -3.21 -23.80
N MET A 72 4.26 -3.34 -22.61
CA MET A 72 4.21 -4.55 -21.77
C MET A 72 5.57 -5.10 -21.35
N GLN A 73 6.67 -4.41 -21.65
CA GLN A 73 7.95 -4.76 -21.07
C GLN A 73 7.89 -4.50 -19.57
N THR A 74 8.44 -5.45 -18.81
CA THR A 74 8.52 -5.38 -17.36
C THR A 74 9.96 -5.25 -16.90
N TYR A 75 10.20 -4.50 -15.84
CA TYR A 75 11.52 -4.38 -15.23
C TYR A 75 11.40 -4.55 -13.72
N LEU A 76 12.01 -5.62 -13.19
CA LEU A 76 12.02 -5.94 -11.77
C LEU A 76 13.34 -5.47 -11.15
N VAL A 77 13.26 -4.73 -10.05
CA VAL A 77 14.39 -4.38 -9.21
C VAL A 77 14.18 -5.04 -7.85
N GLN A 78 15.19 -5.79 -7.40
CA GLN A 78 15.19 -6.48 -6.11
C GLN A 78 16.40 -6.05 -5.30
N HIS A 79 16.23 -5.97 -3.99
CA HIS A 79 17.29 -5.58 -3.08
C HIS A 79 17.06 -6.16 -1.68
N GLU A 80 18.14 -6.45 -0.95
CA GLU A 80 18.05 -7.01 0.40
C GLU A 80 17.64 -5.97 1.47
N ASN A 81 17.79 -4.69 1.14
CA ASN A 81 17.42 -3.57 2.01
C ASN A 81 16.27 -2.75 1.44
N ASP A 82 15.56 -2.05 2.32
CA ASP A 82 14.36 -1.29 2.01
C ASP A 82 14.65 -0.20 0.95
N LEU A 83 13.91 -0.22 -0.16
CA LEU A 83 13.99 0.74 -1.26
C LEU A 83 12.92 1.84 -1.16
N THR A 84 12.21 1.91 -0.02
CA THR A 84 11.17 2.91 0.22
C THR A 84 11.67 4.32 -0.05
N GLY A 85 10.86 5.08 -0.77
CA GLY A 85 11.18 6.43 -1.19
C GLY A 85 11.94 6.51 -2.51
N THR A 86 12.25 5.38 -3.17
CA THR A 86 12.70 5.39 -4.57
C THR A 86 11.61 6.06 -5.41
N HIS A 87 12.00 7.12 -6.13
CA HIS A 87 11.10 7.97 -6.91
C HIS A 87 11.20 7.58 -8.39
N ILE A 88 10.07 7.24 -8.99
CA ILE A 88 9.99 6.80 -10.39
C ILE A 88 9.19 7.84 -11.15
N THR A 89 9.78 8.37 -12.22
CA THR A 89 9.11 9.24 -13.18
C THR A 89 9.18 8.64 -14.57
N SER A 90 8.21 8.96 -15.42
CA SER A 90 8.13 8.39 -16.76
C SER A 90 7.52 9.35 -17.78
N SER A 91 7.92 9.20 -19.03
CA SER A 91 7.39 10.02 -20.14
C SER A 91 5.97 9.62 -20.55
N LYS A 92 5.55 8.40 -20.22
CA LYS A 92 4.27 7.79 -20.60
C LYS A 92 3.74 6.90 -19.47
N PRO A 93 2.44 6.54 -19.45
CA PRO A 93 1.86 5.76 -18.37
C PRO A 93 2.59 4.43 -18.09
N VAL A 94 2.79 4.14 -16.81
CA VAL A 94 3.35 2.88 -16.32
C VAL A 94 2.53 2.33 -15.15
N SER A 95 2.63 1.03 -14.91
CA SER A 95 2.22 0.41 -13.64
C SER A 95 3.44 0.21 -12.76
N VAL A 96 3.32 0.48 -11.47
CA VAL A 96 4.36 0.12 -10.49
C VAL A 96 3.74 -0.78 -9.42
N VAL A 97 4.37 -1.91 -9.17
CA VAL A 97 4.06 -2.80 -8.05
C VAL A 97 5.24 -2.78 -7.10
N SER A 98 5.00 -2.61 -5.81
CA SER A 98 6.05 -2.70 -4.78
C SER A 98 5.77 -3.88 -3.88
N GLY A 99 6.82 -4.57 -3.44
CA GLY A 99 6.67 -5.75 -2.62
C GLY A 99 7.98 -6.29 -2.10
N VAL A 100 7.89 -7.47 -1.51
CA VAL A 100 9.01 -8.26 -1.04
C VAL A 100 8.54 -9.70 -0.84
N ALA A 101 9.34 -10.64 -1.33
CA ALA A 101 9.02 -12.06 -1.24
C ALA A 101 8.83 -12.55 0.21
N CYS A 102 9.60 -11.97 1.13
CA CYS A 102 9.68 -12.40 2.52
C CYS A 102 9.95 -11.19 3.44
N ALA A 103 8.90 -10.62 4.04
CA ALA A 103 9.03 -9.59 5.08
C ALA A 103 8.57 -10.06 6.46
N PHE A 104 9.30 -9.59 7.47
CA PHE A 104 8.88 -9.65 8.87
C PHE A 104 8.26 -8.32 9.26
N VAL A 105 6.99 -8.35 9.67
CA VAL A 105 6.27 -7.14 10.10
C VAL A 105 5.68 -7.34 11.50
N PRO A 106 6.21 -6.67 12.53
CA PRO A 106 7.50 -5.94 12.56
C PRO A 106 8.73 -6.85 12.41
N ARG A 107 9.91 -6.26 12.18
CA ARG A 107 11.18 -6.99 11.91
C ARG A 107 11.58 -8.01 12.97
N ASP A 108 11.09 -7.87 14.19
CA ASP A 108 11.35 -8.74 15.35
C ASP A 108 10.35 -9.91 15.48
N ARG A 109 9.51 -10.16 14.46
CA ARG A 109 8.59 -11.30 14.42
C ARG A 109 9.19 -12.50 13.67
N TYR A 110 8.63 -13.67 13.94
CA TYR A 110 8.94 -14.92 13.24
C TYR A 110 7.95 -15.17 12.10
N PHE A 111 8.40 -15.93 11.10
CA PHE A 111 7.70 -16.22 9.83
C PHE A 111 7.47 -14.97 8.98
N CYS A 112 8.11 -14.93 7.82
CA CYS A 112 7.94 -13.85 6.88
C CYS A 112 6.78 -14.15 5.92
N GLY A 113 6.12 -13.10 5.45
CA GLY A 113 5.08 -13.19 4.43
C GLY A 113 5.40 -12.40 3.19
N PHE A 114 4.71 -12.75 2.11
CA PHE A 114 4.73 -12.04 0.85
C PHE A 114 3.99 -10.71 0.98
N LEU A 115 4.67 -9.59 0.77
CA LEU A 115 4.03 -8.28 0.65
C LEU A 115 4.02 -7.86 -0.80
N VAL A 116 2.87 -7.39 -1.26
CA VAL A 116 2.70 -6.85 -2.61
C VAL A 116 1.61 -5.80 -2.58
N GLU A 117 1.82 -4.70 -3.30
CA GLU A 117 0.81 -3.68 -3.53
C GLU A 117 1.06 -3.00 -4.88
N GLN A 118 0.00 -2.70 -5.63
CA GLN A 118 0.10 -1.77 -6.76
C GLN A 118 0.19 -0.35 -6.21
N MET A 119 1.28 0.34 -6.51
CA MET A 119 1.50 1.70 -6.03
C MET A 119 0.56 2.67 -6.72
N LEU A 120 -0.08 3.53 -5.93
CA LEU A 120 -0.81 4.68 -6.44
C LEU A 120 0.16 5.71 -7.04
N PRO A 121 -0.14 6.26 -8.24
CA PRO A 121 0.63 7.39 -8.75
C PRO A 121 0.48 8.59 -7.80
N VAL A 122 1.49 9.44 -7.76
CA VAL A 122 1.54 10.61 -6.86
C VAL A 122 0.34 11.55 -7.07
N SER A 123 -0.22 11.60 -8.28
CA SER A 123 -1.43 12.39 -8.58
C SER A 123 -2.68 11.94 -7.83
N PHE A 124 -2.71 10.71 -7.32
CA PHE A 124 -3.84 10.15 -6.56
C PHE A 124 -3.69 10.33 -5.04
N TRP A 125 -2.51 10.77 -4.59
CA TRP A 125 -2.26 11.00 -3.17
C TRP A 125 -3.11 12.18 -2.70
N GLN A 126 -3.48 12.19 -1.43
CA GLN A 126 -4.34 13.22 -0.84
C GLN A 126 -3.78 13.67 0.51
N ARG A 127 -4.47 14.61 1.15
CA ARG A 127 -4.04 15.24 2.40
C ARG A 127 -4.75 14.72 3.65
N GLU A 128 -5.85 13.99 3.47
CA GLU A 128 -6.75 13.61 4.55
C GLU A 128 -7.04 12.11 4.48
N TYR A 129 -6.69 11.41 5.55
CA TYR A 129 -6.92 9.98 5.72
C TYR A 129 -7.46 9.69 7.11
N VAL A 130 -8.12 8.55 7.23
CA VAL A 130 -8.47 7.97 8.51
C VAL A 130 -8.21 6.47 8.44
N CYS A 131 -7.56 5.93 9.45
CA CYS A 131 -7.24 4.50 9.48
C CYS A 131 -7.57 3.89 10.83
N ALA A 132 -8.43 2.87 10.83
CA ALA A 132 -8.72 2.06 12.01
C ALA A 132 -7.74 0.88 12.13
N LYS A 133 -7.54 0.37 13.36
CA LYS A 133 -6.76 -0.85 13.60
C LYS A 133 -7.46 -2.06 12.96
N LEU A 134 -6.71 -2.97 12.38
CA LEU A 134 -7.24 -4.23 11.87
C LEU A 134 -7.64 -5.15 13.04
N LYS A 135 -8.89 -5.63 13.05
CA LYS A 135 -9.53 -6.37 14.17
C LYS A 135 -8.71 -7.54 14.72
N SER A 136 -7.95 -8.23 13.88
CA SER A 136 -7.18 -9.41 14.27
C SER A 136 -5.70 -9.13 14.58
N LYS A 137 -5.27 -7.87 14.59
CA LYS A 137 -3.86 -7.47 14.70
C LYS A 137 -3.63 -6.66 15.98
N GLY A 138 -2.43 -6.82 16.54
CA GLY A 138 -2.08 -6.23 17.84
C GLY A 138 -1.92 -4.71 17.79
N THR A 139 -1.52 -4.16 16.65
CA THR A 139 -1.31 -2.73 16.45
C THR A 139 -1.85 -2.27 15.10
N ASN A 140 -2.12 -0.96 15.02
CA ASN A 140 -2.28 -0.21 13.80
C ASN A 140 -0.90 0.29 13.36
N ARG A 141 -0.29 -0.40 12.39
CA ARG A 141 1.02 -0.03 11.83
C ARG A 141 0.81 0.66 10.49
N LEU A 142 1.21 1.92 10.41
CA LEU A 142 1.09 2.75 9.22
C LEU A 142 2.46 3.19 8.74
N ARG A 143 2.61 3.33 7.42
CA ARG A 143 3.74 4.01 6.80
C ARG A 143 3.19 5.19 6.01
N ILE A 144 3.68 6.38 6.32
CA ILE A 144 3.30 7.63 5.67
C ILE A 144 4.50 8.08 4.83
N LEU A 145 4.32 8.27 3.53
CA LEU A 145 5.38 8.70 2.61
C LEU A 145 5.07 10.08 2.02
N SER A 146 6.12 10.86 1.78
CA SER A 146 6.03 12.14 1.10
C SER A 146 6.71 12.11 -0.28
N SER A 147 6.11 12.78 -1.26
CA SER A 147 6.71 13.08 -2.58
C SER A 147 7.20 14.54 -2.68
N VAL A 148 6.96 15.35 -1.65
CA VAL A 148 7.22 16.80 -1.64
C VAL A 148 8.06 17.17 -0.41
N ASP A 149 9.09 18.00 -0.61
CA ASP A 149 9.91 18.51 0.47
C ASP A 149 9.11 19.39 1.43
N GLY A 150 9.45 19.37 2.73
CA GLY A 150 8.76 20.21 3.71
C GLY A 150 7.28 19.82 3.91
N THR A 151 6.96 18.54 3.80
CA THR A 151 5.63 18.02 4.13
C THR A 151 5.46 17.84 5.64
N SER A 152 4.51 18.55 6.21
CA SER A 152 4.14 18.47 7.62
C SER A 152 2.90 17.57 7.75
N VAL A 153 2.94 16.61 8.67
CA VAL A 153 1.89 15.61 8.86
C VAL A 153 1.51 15.51 10.34
N ASN A 154 0.20 15.61 10.61
CA ASN A 154 -0.43 15.28 11.88
C ASN A 154 -0.99 13.86 11.81
N ILE A 155 -0.64 13.00 12.77
CA ILE A 155 -1.07 11.60 12.88
C ILE A 155 -1.63 11.40 14.30
N GLY A 156 -2.94 11.55 14.47
CA GLY A 156 -3.54 11.67 15.81
C GLY A 156 -2.89 12.80 16.61
N ALA A 157 -2.21 12.47 17.71
CA ALA A 157 -1.47 13.44 18.53
C ALA A 157 0.00 13.64 18.11
N THR A 158 0.49 12.88 17.13
CA THR A 158 1.88 12.94 16.66
C THR A 158 2.02 13.95 15.53
N HIS A 159 3.07 14.77 15.58
CA HIS A 159 3.41 15.71 14.51
C HIS A 159 4.81 15.40 13.96
N ILE A 160 4.94 15.34 12.64
CA ILE A 160 6.20 15.04 11.95
C ILE A 160 6.41 15.96 10.74
N GLN A 161 7.66 16.01 10.29
CA GLN A 161 8.07 16.65 9.04
C GLN A 161 8.76 15.61 8.15
N LEU A 162 8.42 15.58 6.86
CA LEU A 162 8.97 14.67 5.85
C LEU A 162 9.43 15.46 4.63
N ASN A 163 10.59 15.12 4.11
CA ASN A 163 11.06 15.56 2.80
C ASN A 163 10.68 14.56 1.71
N LYS A 164 10.95 14.89 0.45
CA LYS A 164 10.67 14.03 -0.69
C LYS A 164 11.36 12.66 -0.52
N GLY A 165 10.58 11.60 -0.69
CA GLY A 165 11.02 10.22 -0.53
C GLY A 165 11.25 9.80 0.92
N GLU A 166 11.06 10.68 1.90
CA GLU A 166 11.08 10.29 3.31
C GLU A 166 9.75 9.65 3.70
N PHE A 167 9.83 8.79 4.71
CA PHE A 167 8.67 8.13 5.28
C PHE A 167 8.77 8.07 6.80
N TYR A 168 7.61 7.90 7.44
CA TYR A 168 7.50 7.68 8.88
C TYR A 168 6.65 6.46 9.16
N GLU A 169 7.10 5.62 10.08
CA GLU A 169 6.31 4.50 10.59
C GLU A 169 5.61 4.87 11.88
N TYR A 170 4.28 4.85 11.85
CA TYR A 170 3.44 5.08 13.01
C TYR A 170 2.91 3.74 13.55
N VAL A 171 2.90 3.56 14.86
CA VAL A 171 2.39 2.36 15.53
C VAL A 171 1.51 2.77 16.70
N ASN A 172 0.27 2.29 16.72
CA ASN A 172 -0.67 2.52 17.82
C ASN A 172 -1.38 1.22 18.19
N SER A 173 -1.53 0.92 19.47
CA SER A 173 -2.25 -0.28 19.95
C SER A 173 -3.75 -0.02 20.21
N ASN A 174 -4.17 1.24 20.28
CA ASN A 174 -5.55 1.61 20.59
C ASN A 174 -6.51 1.25 19.44
N ASP A 175 -7.75 0.91 19.79
CA ASP A 175 -8.84 0.63 18.85
C ASP A 175 -9.50 1.90 18.27
N VAL A 176 -8.92 3.07 18.53
CA VAL A 176 -9.43 4.35 18.02
C VAL A 176 -8.89 4.60 16.62
N ALA A 177 -9.77 5.04 15.72
CA ALA A 177 -9.38 5.47 14.38
C ALA A 177 -8.31 6.58 14.45
N THR A 178 -7.28 6.46 13.63
CA THR A 178 -6.16 7.40 13.57
C THR A 178 -6.41 8.39 12.42
N PRO A 179 -6.75 9.67 12.71
CA PRO A 179 -6.83 10.69 11.68
C PRO A 179 -5.43 11.10 11.24
N ILE A 180 -5.27 11.37 9.94
CA ILE A 180 -4.02 11.84 9.34
C ILE A 180 -4.34 13.03 8.45
N GLU A 181 -3.64 14.13 8.70
CA GLU A 181 -3.78 15.38 7.96
C GLU A 181 -2.40 15.92 7.59
N SER A 182 -2.24 16.41 6.36
CA SER A 182 -0.97 16.97 5.88
C SER A 182 -1.15 18.23 5.04
N ASN A 183 -0.11 19.07 4.98
CA ASN A 183 -0.12 20.27 4.13
C ASN A 183 0.02 19.95 2.63
N TYR A 184 0.76 18.90 2.29
CA TYR A 184 0.90 18.34 0.93
C TYR A 184 0.38 16.90 0.84
N PRO A 185 -0.03 16.42 -0.34
CA PRO A 185 -0.45 15.04 -0.52
C PRO A 185 0.59 14.01 -0.07
N VAL A 186 0.15 12.96 0.63
CA VAL A 186 0.99 11.86 1.14
C VAL A 186 0.39 10.51 0.74
N LEU A 187 1.21 9.46 0.72
CA LEU A 187 0.73 8.07 0.64
C LEU A 187 0.65 7.47 2.03
N VAL A 188 -0.46 6.80 2.34
CA VAL A 188 -0.64 6.05 3.58
C VAL A 188 -0.81 4.58 3.27
N LEU A 189 0.09 3.76 3.80
CA LEU A 189 0.01 2.30 3.75
C LEU A 189 -0.28 1.77 5.15
N GLN A 190 -1.14 0.77 5.26
CA GLN A 190 -1.34 0.02 6.50
C GLN A 190 -0.76 -1.38 6.34
N TYR A 191 -0.08 -1.84 7.39
CA TYR A 191 0.47 -3.19 7.44
C TYR A 191 -0.28 -4.05 8.44
N ALA A 192 -0.76 -5.19 7.97
CA ALA A 192 -1.26 -6.25 8.83
C ALA A 192 -0.05 -7.03 9.36
N GLU A 193 0.23 -6.95 10.66
CA GLU A 193 1.41 -7.60 11.24
C GLU A 193 1.35 -9.13 11.18
N GLY A 194 2.48 -9.79 11.02
CA GLY A 194 2.56 -11.24 11.20
C GLY A 194 2.29 -11.63 12.65
N ASP A 195 1.76 -12.83 12.90
CA ASP A 195 1.55 -13.34 14.26
C ASP A 195 2.05 -14.78 14.48
N LYS A 196 2.17 -15.18 15.76
CA LYS A 196 2.66 -16.50 16.19
C LYS A 196 1.77 -17.67 15.74
N ARG A 197 0.62 -17.42 15.09
CA ARG A 197 -0.34 -18.43 14.63
C ARG A 197 -0.31 -18.60 13.10
N LEU A 198 0.85 -18.39 12.47
CA LEU A 198 1.08 -18.56 11.02
C LEU A 198 0.17 -17.65 10.17
N ARG A 199 -0.07 -16.42 10.63
CA ARG A 199 -0.71 -15.40 9.79
C ARG A 199 0.37 -14.54 9.17
N ASP A 200 0.49 -14.62 7.85
CA ASP A 200 1.44 -13.81 7.09
C ASP A 200 1.11 -12.33 7.22
N PRO A 201 2.14 -11.47 7.23
CA PRO A 201 1.92 -10.04 7.09
C PRO A 201 1.36 -9.69 5.70
N SER A 202 0.63 -8.59 5.64
CA SER A 202 0.15 -8.01 4.38
C SER A 202 0.28 -6.48 4.42
N MET A 203 0.23 -5.86 3.25
CA MET A 203 0.28 -4.42 3.06
C MET A 203 -0.95 -4.00 2.26
N ILE A 204 -1.57 -2.88 2.62
CA ILE A 204 -2.69 -2.30 1.87
C ILE A 204 -2.51 -0.79 1.76
N THR A 205 -2.89 -0.22 0.63
CA THR A 205 -3.01 1.22 0.48
C THR A 205 -4.30 1.71 1.14
N ILE A 206 -4.19 2.73 1.98
CA ILE A 206 -5.36 3.35 2.60
C ILE A 206 -5.95 4.38 1.63
N PRO A 207 -7.22 4.23 1.20
CA PRO A 207 -7.88 5.24 0.39
C PRO A 207 -8.07 6.53 1.18
N SER A 208 -8.06 7.65 0.48
CA SER A 208 -8.28 8.97 1.08
C SER A 208 -9.76 9.23 1.36
N LEU A 209 -10.04 10.17 2.27
CA LEU A 209 -11.42 10.55 2.62
C LEU A 209 -12.18 11.26 1.49
N ASN A 210 -11.45 11.86 0.55
CA ASN A 210 -12.01 12.60 -0.58
C ASN A 210 -11.88 11.81 -1.91
N GLY A 211 -11.49 10.53 -1.84
CA GLY A 211 -11.51 9.63 -2.99
C GLY A 211 -12.94 9.44 -3.50
N GLN A 212 -13.11 9.43 -4.82
CA GLN A 212 -14.41 9.22 -5.46
C GLN A 212 -15.07 7.91 -5.02
N GLU A 213 -16.39 7.83 -5.21
CA GLU A 213 -17.19 6.61 -5.05
C GLU A 213 -16.42 5.39 -5.56
N ALA A 214 -16.08 4.48 -4.66
CA ALA A 214 -15.30 3.31 -4.99
C ALA A 214 -16.16 2.07 -4.76
N GLU A 215 -16.45 1.36 -5.85
CA GLU A 215 -16.94 0.00 -5.80
C GLU A 215 -15.75 -0.93 -5.57
N TYR A 216 -15.74 -1.63 -4.43
CA TYR A 216 -14.68 -2.56 -4.08
C TYR A 216 -15.16 -4.01 -4.21
N PHE A 217 -14.58 -4.75 -5.15
CA PHE A 217 -14.73 -6.19 -5.23
C PHE A 217 -13.67 -6.87 -4.37
N TYR A 218 -14.09 -7.75 -3.48
CA TYR A 218 -13.19 -8.56 -2.66
C TYR A 218 -13.38 -10.04 -2.98
N GLU A 219 -12.26 -10.72 -3.24
CA GLU A 219 -12.24 -12.18 -3.34
C GLU A 219 -11.66 -12.78 -2.07
N THR A 220 -12.33 -13.78 -1.53
CA THR A 220 -11.87 -14.53 -0.36
C THR A 220 -11.17 -15.81 -0.78
N ALA A 221 -9.95 -16.05 -0.28
CA ALA A 221 -9.27 -17.31 -0.49
C ALA A 221 -9.92 -18.44 0.33
N THR A 222 -10.37 -19.51 -0.32
CA THR A 222 -10.69 -20.77 0.36
C THR A 222 -9.39 -21.54 0.66
N PRO A 223 -9.24 -22.21 1.83
CA PRO A 223 -10.24 -22.52 2.85
C PRO A 223 -10.14 -21.65 4.13
N LEU A 224 -9.92 -20.33 4.04
CA LEU A 224 -9.82 -19.49 5.24
C LEU A 224 -11.15 -19.46 6.01
N ARG A 225 -11.08 -19.61 7.34
CA ARG A 225 -12.26 -19.78 8.22
C ARG A 225 -12.92 -18.46 8.63
N TYR A 226 -12.21 -17.34 8.58
CA TYR A 226 -12.69 -16.03 9.00
C TYR A 226 -12.20 -14.94 8.06
N HIS A 227 -13.11 -14.08 7.61
CA HIS A 227 -12.83 -12.87 6.84
C HIS A 227 -13.32 -11.66 7.63
N TYR A 228 -12.59 -10.56 7.54
CA TYR A 228 -12.94 -9.31 8.20
C TYR A 228 -12.87 -8.19 7.17
N VAL A 229 -13.88 -7.34 7.16
CA VAL A 229 -13.89 -6.07 6.42
C VAL A 229 -13.88 -4.96 7.46
N SER A 230 -12.98 -3.99 7.30
CA SER A 230 -12.94 -2.78 8.12
C SER A 230 -13.48 -1.62 7.30
N ILE A 231 -14.56 -1.00 7.79
CA ILE A 231 -15.20 0.15 7.14
C ILE A 231 -14.97 1.36 8.03
N THR A 232 -14.33 2.40 7.50
CA THR A 232 -14.23 3.69 8.18
C THR A 232 -15.03 4.70 7.38
N ILE A 233 -15.98 5.36 8.03
CA ILE A 233 -16.91 6.31 7.42
C ILE A 233 -16.98 7.57 8.27
N ARG A 234 -17.18 8.73 7.63
CA ARG A 234 -17.42 9.97 8.37
C ARG A 234 -18.71 9.84 9.19
N THR A 235 -18.70 10.37 10.41
CA THR A 235 -19.82 10.22 11.35
C THR A 235 -21.12 10.86 10.85
N ASP A 236 -21.04 11.91 10.04
CA ASP A 236 -22.17 12.57 9.38
C ASP A 236 -22.79 11.73 8.26
N GLN A 237 -22.03 10.78 7.69
CA GLN A 237 -22.47 9.86 6.63
C GLN A 237 -22.88 8.48 7.16
N ALA A 238 -22.70 8.21 8.47
CA ALA A 238 -22.90 6.89 9.06
C ALA A 238 -24.30 6.29 8.81
N ASN A 239 -25.34 7.14 8.75
CA ASN A 239 -26.72 6.69 8.48
C ASN A 239 -26.92 6.14 7.06
N GLY A 240 -25.99 6.38 6.14
CA GLY A 240 -26.01 5.83 4.79
C GLY A 240 -25.36 4.45 4.66
N LEU A 241 -24.72 3.93 5.72
CA LEU A 241 -24.07 2.62 5.68
C LEU A 241 -25.11 1.50 5.73
N ASN A 242 -25.26 0.78 4.62
CA ASN A 242 -26.08 -0.42 4.53
C ASN A 242 -25.19 -1.65 4.31
N ILE A 243 -25.41 -2.70 5.11
CA ILE A 243 -24.80 -4.03 4.93
C ILE A 243 -25.93 -5.02 4.70
N ASP A 244 -25.88 -5.76 3.59
CA ASP A 244 -26.91 -6.73 3.19
C ASP A 244 -28.34 -6.15 3.21
N GLY A 245 -28.48 -4.91 2.75
CA GLY A 245 -29.75 -4.19 2.71
C GLY A 245 -30.25 -3.67 4.07
N SER A 246 -29.47 -3.87 5.15
CA SER A 246 -29.80 -3.40 6.50
C SER A 246 -28.93 -2.21 6.89
N THR A 247 -29.54 -1.13 7.38
CA THR A 247 -28.80 0.02 7.90
C THR A 247 -28.07 -0.33 9.18
N VAL A 248 -26.78 -0.01 9.22
CA VAL A 248 -25.93 -0.28 10.37
C VAL A 248 -26.01 0.85 11.38
N SER A 249 -26.43 0.54 12.61
CA SER A 249 -26.42 1.51 13.70
C SER A 249 -25.02 1.61 14.34
N ARG A 250 -24.74 2.77 14.95
CA ARG A 250 -23.42 3.29 15.34
C ARG A 250 -22.59 2.43 16.32
N SER A 251 -23.04 1.25 16.75
CA SER A 251 -22.44 0.51 17.88
C SER A 251 -21.93 -0.90 17.59
N ASP A 252 -22.08 -1.44 16.38
CA ASP A 252 -21.97 -2.89 16.26
C ASP A 252 -20.64 -3.32 15.63
N GLU A 253 -19.86 -4.09 16.40
CA GLU A 253 -19.07 -5.16 15.79
C GLU A 253 -20.02 -6.09 15.04
N LEU A 254 -20.33 -5.79 13.79
CA LEU A 254 -21.13 -6.67 12.96
C LEU A 254 -20.30 -7.89 12.57
N LYS A 255 -20.61 -9.02 13.21
CA LYS A 255 -20.27 -10.35 12.69
C LYS A 255 -21.34 -10.73 11.67
N THR A 256 -21.22 -10.23 10.45
CA THR A 256 -22.06 -10.70 9.35
C THR A 256 -21.38 -11.90 8.69
N THR A 257 -22.10 -13.02 8.59
CA THR A 257 -21.67 -14.15 7.77
C THR A 257 -22.03 -13.84 6.33
N ILE A 258 -21.04 -13.54 5.50
CA ILE A 258 -21.23 -13.42 4.05
C ILE A 258 -21.49 -14.83 3.54
N ASN A 259 -22.76 -15.17 3.31
CA ASN A 259 -23.14 -16.42 2.65
C ASN A 259 -22.88 -16.25 1.15
N THR A 260 -21.72 -16.71 0.68
CA THR A 260 -21.48 -16.86 -0.75
C THR A 260 -22.38 -17.99 -1.27
N THR A 261 -23.44 -17.63 -2.00
CA THR A 261 -24.16 -18.60 -2.82
C THR A 261 -23.37 -18.71 -4.13
N GLU A 262 -22.66 -19.82 -4.32
CA GLU A 262 -22.05 -20.14 -5.62
C GLU A 262 -23.17 -20.26 -6.66
N VAL A 263 -23.30 -19.26 -7.52
CA VAL A 263 -24.01 -19.43 -8.79
C VAL A 263 -22.98 -20.03 -9.75
N GLN A 264 -23.01 -21.37 -9.88
CA GLN A 264 -22.31 -22.03 -10.97
C GLN A 264 -22.82 -21.46 -12.31
N ARG A 265 -21.90 -20.99 -13.14
CA ARG A 265 -22.07 -20.94 -14.60
C ARG A 265 -21.05 -21.87 -15.23
#